data_AF-A0A6B3FTY7-F1
#
_entry.id   AF-A0A6B3FTY7-F1
#
_cell.length_a   1.000
_cell.length_b   1.000
_cell.length_c   1.000
_cell.angle_alpha   90.00
_cell.angle_beta   90.00
_cell.angle_gamma   90.00
#
_symmetry.space_group_name_H-M   'P 1'
#
loop_
_entity.id
_entity.type
_entity.pdbx_description
1 polymer ?
#
loop_
_entity_poly.entity_id
_entity_poly.type
_entity_poly.pdbx_seq_one_letter_code
_entity_poly.pdbx_strand_id
1 'polypeptide(L)' 'KAMASVGGDKGAKTGSAEVDGQETSNSWFTGFSNDLAAAAVVQTGGHGGDAAGPVVAEVLKAGG' A
#
# COMPACT_ATOMS: atom_id res chain seq x y z
N LYS A 1 -10.41 -1.75 -0.90
CA LYS A 1 -10.30 -3.03 -0.16
C LYS A 1 -9.17 -3.02 0.87
N ALA A 2 -7.92 -2.74 0.50
CA ALA A 2 -6.77 -2.74 1.44
C ALA A 2 -6.99 -1.93 2.74
N MET A 3 -7.52 -0.71 2.63
CA MET A 3 -7.76 0.18 3.79
C MET A 3 -9.10 -0.05 4.51
N ALA A 4 -9.87 -1.09 4.16
CA ALA A 4 -11.23 -1.26 4.68
C ALA A 4 -11.27 -1.57 6.18
N SER A 5 -10.26 -2.27 6.70
CA SER A 5 -10.12 -2.62 8.12
C SER A 5 -9.37 -1.58 8.94
N VAL A 6 -8.84 -0.53 8.30
CA VAL A 6 -8.10 0.54 8.98
C VAL A 6 -9.11 1.53 9.59
N GLY A 7 -8.95 1.82 10.88
CA GLY A 7 -9.78 2.76 11.63
C GLY A 7 -9.47 4.23 11.35
N GLY A 8 -10.20 5.13 12.00
CA GLY A 8 -9.92 6.57 11.98
C GLY A 8 -10.22 7.29 10.66
N ASP A 9 -9.84 8.57 10.63
CA ASP A 9 -9.74 9.32 9.38
C ASP A 9 -8.59 8.74 8.57
N LYS A 10 -8.84 8.44 7.30
CA LYS A 10 -7.91 7.69 6.47
C LYS A 10 -8.05 8.03 5.00
N GLY A 11 -6.94 7.92 4.33
CA GLY A 11 -6.85 8.02 2.88
C GLY A 11 -5.67 7.22 2.37
N ALA A 12 -5.73 6.85 1.11
CA ALA A 12 -4.64 6.14 0.48
C ALA A 12 -4.63 6.34 -1.03
N LYS A 13 -3.45 6.16 -1.61
CA LYS A 13 -3.27 6.04 -3.04
C LYS A 13 -2.43 4.80 -3.35
N THR A 14 -2.90 4.07 -4.35
CA THR A 14 -2.26 2.90 -4.91
C THR A 14 -1.70 3.19 -6.28
N GLY A 15 -0.73 2.41 -6.72
CA GLY A 15 -0.40 2.27 -8.13
C GLY A 15 0.55 1.13 -8.41
N SER A 16 0.94 1.03 -9.67
CA SER A 16 1.92 0.08 -10.16
C SER A 16 3.07 0.85 -10.78
N ALA A 17 4.28 0.31 -10.71
CA ALA A 17 5.48 0.87 -11.31
C ALA A 17 6.09 -0.14 -12.26
N GLU A 18 6.04 0.18 -13.56
CA GLU A 18 6.68 -0.61 -14.61
C GLU A 18 8.20 -0.42 -14.56
N VAL A 19 8.92 -1.50 -14.83
CA VAL A 19 10.38 -1.51 -14.91
C VAL A 19 10.79 -2.22 -16.20
N ASP A 20 11.68 -1.61 -16.97
CA ASP A 20 12.16 -2.21 -18.21
C ASP A 20 12.77 -3.59 -17.96
N GLY A 21 12.34 -4.58 -18.75
CA GLY A 21 12.79 -5.97 -18.61
C GLY A 21 12.10 -6.75 -17.48
N GLN A 22 11.09 -6.18 -16.82
CA GLN A 22 10.32 -6.84 -15.77
C GLN A 22 8.88 -7.11 -16.24
N GLU A 23 8.45 -8.38 -16.26
CA GLU A 23 7.10 -8.73 -16.74
C GLU A 23 5.99 -8.33 -15.76
N THR A 24 6.26 -8.41 -14.46
CA THR A 24 5.27 -8.07 -13.42
C THR A 24 5.68 -6.76 -12.77
N SER A 25 4.83 -5.74 -12.81
CA SER A 25 5.13 -4.43 -12.21
C SER A 25 5.41 -4.48 -10.71
N ASN A 26 6.11 -3.47 -10.21
CA ASN A 26 6.25 -3.24 -8.78
C ASN A 26 4.96 -2.66 -8.22
N SER A 27 4.50 -3.22 -7.11
CA SER A 27 3.32 -2.74 -6.38
C SER A 27 3.74 -1.59 -5.47
N TRP A 28 3.04 -0.45 -5.52
CA TRP A 28 3.25 0.64 -4.55
C TRP A 28 1.96 1.11 -3.92
N PHE A 29 2.06 1.50 -2.66
CA PHE A 29 0.94 2.00 -1.88
C PHE A 29 1.44 3.00 -0.85
N THR A 30 0.73 4.12 -0.70
CA THR A 30 0.92 5.10 0.38
C THR A 30 -0.43 5.37 1.03
N GLY A 31 -0.45 5.47 2.35
CA GLY A 31 -1.68 5.73 3.09
C GLY A 31 -1.43 6.35 4.45
N PHE A 32 -2.51 6.86 5.04
CA PHE A 32 -2.52 7.41 6.39
C PHE A 32 -3.72 6.90 7.18
N SER A 33 -3.60 6.91 8.50
CA SER A 33 -4.69 6.79 9.47
C SER A 33 -4.38 7.73 10.64
N ASN A 34 -5.27 8.69 10.89
CA ASN A 34 -5.08 9.77 11.87
C ASN A 34 -3.68 10.42 11.71
N ASP A 35 -2.83 10.34 12.73
CA ASP A 35 -1.51 10.97 12.79
C ASP A 35 -0.37 10.08 12.26
N LEU A 36 -0.69 8.88 11.74
CA LEU A 36 0.31 7.95 11.21
C LEU A 36 0.18 7.79 9.70
N ALA A 37 1.32 7.89 9.00
CA ALA A 37 1.45 7.59 7.58
C ALA A 37 2.43 6.44 7.35
N ALA A 38 2.15 5.62 6.33
CA ALA A 38 3.00 4.52 5.92
C ALA A 38 2.99 4.36 4.40
N ALA A 39 4.12 3.91 3.85
CA ALA A 39 4.28 3.60 2.44
C ALA A 39 5.06 2.30 2.26
N ALA A 40 4.72 1.55 1.22
CA ALA A 40 5.41 0.30 0.87
C ALA A 40 5.57 0.17 -0.63
N VAL A 41 6.66 -0.50 -1.02
CA VAL A 41 6.90 -1.00 -2.37
C VAL A 41 7.16 -2.49 -2.25
N VAL A 42 6.48 -3.28 -3.08
CA VAL A 42 6.72 -4.72 -3.22
C VAL A 42 7.19 -4.98 -4.64
N GLN A 43 8.43 -5.44 -4.77
CA GLN A 43 9.01 -5.75 -6.07
C GLN A 43 8.26 -6.90 -6.74
N THR A 44 8.01 -6.79 -8.04
CA THR A 44 7.22 -7.76 -8.82
C THR A 44 5.86 -8.08 -8.19
N GLY A 45 5.30 -7.14 -7.41
CA GLY A 45 4.07 -7.32 -6.64
C GLY A 45 2.78 -7.08 -7.42
N GLY A 46 2.86 -6.67 -8.69
CA GLY A 46 1.71 -6.34 -9.52
C GLY A 46 0.97 -5.08 -9.04
N HIS A 47 -0.36 -5.13 -8.97
CA HIS A 47 -1.15 -3.96 -8.58
C HIS A 47 -0.86 -3.51 -7.15
N GLY A 48 -0.74 -2.19 -6.96
CA GLY A 48 -0.50 -1.58 -5.64
C GLY A 48 -1.43 -2.06 -4.52
N GLY A 49 -2.70 -2.33 -4.86
CA GLY A 49 -3.71 -2.77 -3.90
C GLY A 49 -3.62 -4.23 -3.48
N ASP A 50 -2.88 -5.06 -4.22
CA ASP A 50 -2.83 -6.51 -4.04
C ASP A 50 -1.67 -6.93 -3.12
N ALA A 51 -0.53 -6.24 -3.18
CA ALA A 51 0.66 -6.55 -2.38
C ALA A 51 1.08 -5.41 -1.43
N ALA A 52 1.32 -4.20 -1.94
CA ALA A 52 1.75 -3.07 -1.11
C ALA A 52 0.64 -2.54 -0.19
N GLY A 53 -0.62 -2.60 -0.63
CA GLY A 53 -1.80 -2.19 0.15
C GLY A 53 -1.96 -2.93 1.47
N PRO A 54 -1.97 -4.28 1.49
CA PRO A 54 -1.98 -5.06 2.72
C PRO A 54 -0.82 -4.72 3.66
N VAL A 55 0.41 -4.52 3.15
CA VAL A 55 1.56 -4.15 3.97
C VAL A 55 1.34 -2.82 4.68
N VAL A 56 0.90 -1.78 3.95
CA VAL A 56 0.59 -0.48 4.56
C VAL A 56 -0.55 -0.59 5.57
N ALA A 57 -1.59 -1.37 5.28
CA ALA A 57 -2.70 -1.56 6.21
C ALA A 57 -2.26 -2.24 7.53
N GLU A 58 -1.36 -3.23 7.48
CA GLU A 58 -0.81 -3.85 8.70
C GLU A 58 -0.03 -2.84 9.55
N VAL A 59 0.82 -2.01 8.93
CA VAL A 59 1.59 -0.98 9.65
C VAL A 59 0.68 0.04 10.31
N LEU A 60 -0.33 0.53 9.59
CA LEU A 60 -1.27 1.52 10.14
C LEU A 60 -2.08 0.95 11.30
N LYS A 61 -2.58 -0.29 11.20
CA LYS A 61 -3.29 -0.96 12.30
C LYS A 61 -2.40 -1.21 13.52
N ALA A 62 -1.11 -1.47 13.31
CA ALA A 62 -0.16 -1.65 14.41
C ALA A 62 0.13 -0.31 15.14
N GLY A 63 -0.14 0.82 14.50
CA GLY A 63 0.09 2.15 15.03
C GLY A 63 -1.09 2.79 15.78
N GLY A 64 -2.32 2.26 15.66
CA GLY A 64 -3.50 2.79 16.38
C GLY A 64 -4.84 2.41 15.76
#